data_AF-A0A521UXJ5-F1
#
_entry.id   AF-A0A521UXJ5-F1
#
_cell.length_a   1.000
_cell.length_b   1.000
_cell.length_c   1.000
_cell.angle_alpha   90.00
_cell.angle_beta   90.00
_cell.angle_gamma   90.00
#
_symmetry.space_group_name_H-M   'P 1'
#
loop_
_entity.id
_entity.type
_entity.pdbx_description
1 polymer ?
#
loop_
_entity_poly.entity_id
_entity_poly.type
_entity_poly.pdbx_seq_one_letter_code
_entity_poly.pdbx_strand_id
1 'polypeptide(L)'
;MRAKIRLPILVAVVTLIASALLGAPIKSSLALPDYATKTGQSCGTCHVNPAGGGTLTAQGQAFAAIATHITDPAGAWAQVSGAAPAPTPAAPQGLQVTIEGTLDDGTATYSITLKNSSSSDVADIFIAGTVPSGTSLIGATATPAGGNFQGLQGQAAAWLFPRVPAGGSAGPFSYSVNKGSATNLAAHAWVHWLSPSDATAVSADVTPLTPAEKLINDKLNKYNANLALWRIQPGTAPRMMELTEHFNQMWFAAQAGNWTFADFEVYRVDETVKAIPVVRPAREAAMNAWWEPAQAELEAAVETQDLTAFTQAYDRAVAGCNSCHVASTGGGISLKGVKVTRPTTPLFSNLDYSGN
;
A
#
# COMPACT_ATOMS: atom_id res chain seq x y z
N MET A 1 -0.09 71.07 57.98
CA MET A 1 0.68 71.95 57.08
C MET A 1 1.95 71.25 56.66
N ARG A 2 2.19 71.07 55.35
CA ARG A 2 3.42 70.66 54.62
C ARG A 2 2.96 69.85 53.39
N ALA A 3 2.67 70.52 52.28
CA ALA A 3 3.60 70.95 51.21
C ALA A 3 3.66 69.88 50.10
N LYS A 4 2.95 70.18 48.99
CA LYS A 4 3.05 69.49 47.70
C LYS A 4 4.39 69.86 47.05
N ILE A 5 5.17 68.88 46.59
CA ILE A 5 6.25 69.10 45.62
C ILE A 5 6.15 68.04 44.53
N ARG A 6 6.02 68.54 43.30
CA ARG A 6 6.05 67.81 42.03
C ARG A 6 7.49 67.44 41.70
N LEU A 7 7.74 66.25 41.15
CA LEU A 7 9.02 65.89 40.56
C LEU A 7 8.87 65.68 39.04
N PRO A 8 9.76 66.24 38.20
CA PRO A 8 9.58 66.31 36.76
C PRO A 8 10.13 65.09 36.01
N ILE A 9 9.61 64.94 34.79
CA ILE A 9 10.10 64.10 33.70
C ILE A 9 11.53 64.56 33.32
N LEU A 10 12.49 63.64 33.31
CA LEU A 10 13.72 63.78 32.50
C LEU A 10 14.06 62.44 31.85
N VAL A 11 14.01 62.45 30.53
CA VAL A 11 14.47 61.42 29.61
C VAL A 11 16.00 61.56 29.47
N ALA A 12 16.74 60.47 29.61
CA ALA A 12 18.10 60.36 29.10
C ALA A 12 18.25 59.00 28.39
N VAL A 13 18.44 59.12 27.08
CA VAL A 13 18.63 58.07 26.08
C VAL A 13 19.98 57.39 26.31
N VAL A 14 19.97 56.05 26.41
CA VAL A 14 21.16 55.22 26.18
C VAL A 14 20.88 54.37 24.94
N THR A 15 21.74 54.55 23.95
CA THR A 15 21.67 54.04 22.59
C THR A 15 21.95 52.54 22.48
N LEU A 16 21.21 51.93 21.55
CA LEU A 16 21.38 50.62 20.95
C LEU A 16 22.85 50.26 20.62
N ILE A 17 23.22 48.99 20.84
CA ILE A 17 23.69 48.01 19.84
C ILE A 17 23.88 46.66 20.55
N ALA A 18 23.18 45.62 20.06
CA ALA A 18 23.67 44.26 19.82
C ALA A 18 22.55 43.21 19.99
N SER A 19 22.04 42.81 18.82
CA SER A 19 21.72 41.44 18.46
C SER A 19 20.45 40.82 19.07
N ALA A 20 19.37 41.02 18.32
CA ALA A 20 18.29 40.07 18.20
C ALA A 20 18.82 38.68 17.79
N LEU A 21 19.01 37.79 18.76
CA LEU A 21 18.86 36.35 18.52
C LEU A 21 17.41 35.99 18.84
N LEU A 22 16.53 36.22 17.86
CA LEU A 22 15.28 35.46 17.80
C LEU A 22 15.66 33.98 17.72
N GLY A 23 15.19 33.19 18.69
CA GLY A 23 15.20 31.74 18.59
C GLY A 23 14.42 31.31 17.36
N ALA A 24 15.14 31.05 16.27
CA ALA A 24 14.60 30.34 15.14
C ALA A 24 14.14 28.95 15.62
N PRO A 25 13.00 28.43 15.16
CA PRO A 25 12.64 27.05 15.44
C PRO A 25 13.76 26.15 14.93
N ILE A 26 14.30 25.31 15.82
CA ILE A 26 15.23 24.24 15.43
C ILE A 26 14.42 23.33 14.50
N LYS A 27 14.59 23.51 13.19
CA LYS A 27 14.07 22.57 12.19
C LYS A 27 14.88 21.29 12.36
N SER A 28 14.30 20.29 13.00
CA SER A 28 14.87 18.94 13.01
C SER A 28 14.97 18.46 11.56
N SER A 29 16.17 18.49 11.01
CA SER A 29 16.49 18.04 9.66
C SER A 29 16.66 16.51 9.70
N LEU A 30 15.65 15.80 9.22
CA LEU A 30 15.57 14.34 9.36
C LEU A 30 15.92 13.67 8.03
N ALA A 31 16.79 12.66 8.08
CA ALA A 31 17.02 11.76 6.95
C ALA A 31 15.77 10.92 6.70
N LEU A 32 15.07 11.25 5.61
CA LEU A 32 14.10 10.36 4.99
C LEU A 32 14.80 9.63 3.82
N PRO A 33 14.55 8.33 3.59
CA PRO A 33 15.13 7.54 2.49
C PRO A 33 14.77 8.06 1.09
N ASP A 34 13.71 8.87 0.99
CA ASP A 34 13.38 9.59 -0.23
C ASP A 34 14.56 10.47 -0.67
N TYR A 35 15.29 11.07 0.29
CA TYR A 35 16.52 11.79 0.01
C TYR A 35 17.62 10.85 -0.46
N ALA A 36 17.98 9.80 0.27
CA ALA A 36 19.05 8.88 -0.14
C ALA A 36 18.81 8.25 -1.52
N THR A 37 17.55 7.92 -1.84
CA THR A 37 17.15 7.38 -3.15
C THR A 37 17.22 8.44 -4.24
N LYS A 38 16.74 9.66 -3.98
CA LYS A 38 16.75 10.77 -4.96
C LYS A 38 18.12 11.42 -5.13
N THR A 39 18.97 11.41 -4.11
CA THR A 39 20.32 12.00 -4.11
C THR A 39 21.43 10.98 -4.35
N GLY A 40 21.11 9.67 -4.33
CA GLY A 40 22.08 8.59 -4.50
C GLY A 40 23.18 8.56 -3.42
N GLN A 41 22.96 9.20 -2.27
CA GLN A 41 23.94 9.26 -1.19
C GLN A 41 23.59 8.34 -0.03
N SER A 42 24.62 7.79 0.63
CA SER A 42 24.41 7.13 1.91
C SER A 42 24.04 8.14 2.99
N CYS A 43 23.36 7.64 4.03
CA CYS A 43 22.91 8.46 5.15
C CYS A 43 24.07 9.19 5.85
N GLY A 44 25.24 8.55 5.95
CA GLY A 44 26.46 9.12 6.52
C GLY A 44 27.05 10.32 5.77
N THR A 45 26.66 10.52 4.50
CA THR A 45 27.04 11.74 3.76
C THR A 45 26.36 12.97 4.38
N CYS A 46 25.10 12.85 4.77
CA CYS A 46 24.32 13.96 5.30
C CYS A 46 24.28 13.99 6.84
N HIS A 47 24.43 12.85 7.51
CA HIS A 47 24.33 12.73 8.97
C HIS A 47 25.62 12.24 9.62
N VAL A 48 25.93 12.77 10.80
CA VAL A 48 27.04 12.28 11.63
C VAL A 48 26.79 10.84 12.06
N ASN A 49 25.53 10.46 12.29
CA ASN A 49 25.14 9.07 12.44
C ASN A 49 25.11 8.40 11.06
N PRO A 50 26.00 7.45 10.76
CA PRO A 50 26.01 6.78 9.46
C PRO A 50 24.72 6.01 9.19
N ALA A 51 24.00 5.60 10.25
CA ALA A 51 22.71 4.92 10.13
C ALA A 51 21.54 5.86 9.77
N GLY A 52 21.78 7.17 9.64
CA GLY A 52 20.79 8.20 9.35
C GLY A 52 20.20 8.88 10.59
N GLY A 53 19.67 10.09 10.38
CA GLY A 53 19.04 10.90 11.42
C GLY A 53 20.03 11.57 12.38
N GLY A 54 19.52 12.36 13.33
CA GLY A 54 20.36 13.11 14.27
C GLY A 54 21.16 14.25 13.62
N THR A 55 22.26 14.65 14.27
CA THR A 55 23.07 15.80 13.85
C THR A 55 23.57 15.66 12.41
N LEU A 56 23.37 16.71 11.62
CA LEU A 56 23.86 16.78 10.24
C LEU A 56 25.37 17.04 10.16
N THR A 57 26.02 16.45 9.16
CA THR A 57 27.36 16.85 8.73
C THR A 57 27.32 18.26 8.12
N ALA A 58 28.48 18.89 7.89
CA ALA A 58 28.53 20.18 7.19
C ALA A 58 27.87 20.14 5.79
N GLN A 59 28.01 19.01 5.08
CA GLN A 59 27.34 18.78 3.79
C GLN A 59 25.84 18.61 3.94
N GLY A 60 25.38 17.87 4.95
CA GLY A 60 23.95 17.75 5.27
C GLY A 60 23.32 19.10 5.62
N GLN A 61 24.03 19.96 6.36
CA GLN A 61 23.58 21.32 6.69
C GLN A 61 23.49 22.20 5.45
N ALA A 62 24.48 22.13 4.56
CA ALA A 62 24.47 22.85 3.29
C ALA A 62 23.30 22.39 2.39
N PHE A 63 23.01 21.09 2.35
CA PHE A 63 21.85 20.53 1.64
C PHE A 63 20.52 21.02 2.23
N ALA A 64 20.36 20.94 3.55
CA ALA A 64 19.14 21.38 4.23
C ALA A 64 18.88 22.89 4.10
N ALA A 65 19.91 23.69 3.81
CA ALA A 65 19.79 25.13 3.58
C ALA A 65 19.21 25.49 2.20
N ILE A 66 19.16 24.56 1.25
CA ILE A 66 18.63 24.81 -0.10
C ILE A 66 17.11 24.75 -0.07
N ALA A 67 16.41 25.80 -0.50
CA ALA A 67 14.95 25.89 -0.39
C ALA A 67 14.21 24.74 -1.08
N THR A 68 14.74 24.23 -2.19
CA THR A 68 14.15 23.13 -2.96
C THR A 68 14.52 21.75 -2.44
N HIS A 69 15.30 21.60 -1.37
CA HIS A 69 15.76 20.28 -0.93
C HIS A 69 14.61 19.29 -0.72
N ILE A 70 13.44 19.74 -0.26
CA ILE A 70 12.25 18.91 -0.06
C ILE A 70 11.56 18.53 -1.39
N THR A 71 11.42 19.49 -2.31
CA THR A 71 10.65 19.29 -3.56
C THR A 71 11.48 18.75 -4.72
N ASP A 72 12.78 19.02 -4.71
CA ASP A 72 13.79 18.52 -5.65
C ASP A 72 15.10 18.19 -4.91
N PRO A 73 15.14 17.04 -4.20
CA PRO A 73 16.35 16.56 -3.54
C PRO A 73 17.56 16.40 -4.45
N ALA A 74 17.35 15.87 -5.66
CA ALA A 74 18.44 15.56 -6.58
C ALA A 74 19.13 16.84 -7.07
N GLY A 75 18.33 17.83 -7.49
CA GLY A 75 18.82 19.13 -7.94
C GLY A 75 19.42 19.95 -6.80
N ALA A 76 18.86 19.89 -5.59
CA ALA A 76 19.48 20.49 -4.41
C ALA A 76 20.83 19.83 -4.07
N TRP A 77 20.94 18.51 -4.17
CA TRP A 77 22.20 17.81 -3.90
C TRP A 77 23.30 18.13 -4.90
N ALA A 78 22.96 18.28 -6.18
CA ALA A 78 23.91 18.68 -7.22
C ALA A 78 24.56 20.04 -6.93
N GLN A 79 23.84 20.97 -6.27
CA GLN A 79 24.37 22.28 -5.88
C GLN A 79 25.37 22.21 -4.71
N VAL A 80 25.25 21.20 -3.84
CA VAL A 80 26.15 21.01 -2.69
C VAL A 80 27.41 20.24 -3.06
N SER A 81 27.27 19.22 -3.91
CA SER A 81 28.34 18.25 -4.19
C SER A 81 29.18 18.59 -5.44
N GLY A 82 28.68 19.45 -6.34
CA GLY A 82 29.36 19.78 -7.59
C GLY A 82 29.39 18.65 -8.62
N ALA A 83 28.72 17.52 -8.37
CA ALA A 83 28.63 16.37 -9.26
C ALA A 83 27.24 15.70 -9.15
N ALA A 84 26.79 15.07 -10.23
CA ALA A 84 25.54 14.30 -10.21
C ALA A 84 25.67 13.06 -9.30
N PRO A 85 24.59 12.62 -8.62
CA PRO A 85 24.55 11.39 -7.83
C PRO A 85 25.14 10.18 -8.57
N ALA A 86 26.15 9.53 -8.00
CA ALA A 86 26.48 8.17 -8.40
C ALA A 86 25.40 7.23 -7.80
N PRO A 87 24.77 6.35 -8.59
CA PRO A 87 23.78 5.42 -8.05
C PRO A 87 24.45 4.47 -7.06
N THR A 88 23.90 4.39 -5.85
CA THR A 88 24.24 3.32 -4.90
C THR A 88 23.94 1.98 -5.59
N PRO A 89 24.90 1.04 -5.64
CA PRO A 89 24.62 -0.30 -6.16
C PRO A 89 23.44 -0.90 -5.39
N ALA A 90 22.41 -1.36 -6.12
CA ALA A 90 21.33 -2.14 -5.52
C ALA A 90 21.96 -3.35 -4.82
N ALA A 91 21.81 -3.42 -3.50
CA ALA A 91 22.48 -4.42 -2.68
C ALA A 91 22.21 -5.84 -3.22
N PRO A 92 23.20 -6.52 -3.79
CA PRO A 92 23.06 -7.93 -4.12
C PRO A 92 23.18 -8.66 -2.78
N GLN A 93 22.10 -9.33 -2.37
CA GLN A 93 21.98 -10.13 -1.13
C GLN A 93 21.70 -9.29 0.12
N GLY A 94 20.45 -9.32 0.62
CA GLY A 94 20.05 -8.35 1.63
C GLY A 94 18.86 -8.73 2.51
N LEU A 95 18.73 -7.93 3.56
CA LEU A 95 17.66 -7.93 4.54
C LEU A 95 16.35 -7.50 3.88
N GLN A 96 15.37 -8.40 3.82
CA GLN A 96 14.04 -8.10 3.33
C GLN A 96 13.24 -7.40 4.43
N VAL A 97 12.50 -6.36 4.07
CA VAL A 97 11.58 -5.66 4.97
C VAL A 97 10.16 -5.78 4.45
N THR A 98 9.25 -6.16 5.34
CA THR A 98 7.81 -6.23 5.07
C THR A 98 7.07 -5.45 6.13
N ILE A 99 6.02 -4.75 5.74
CA ILE A 99 5.10 -4.06 6.63
C ILE A 99 3.69 -4.59 6.38
N GLU A 100 2.88 -4.68 7.43
CA GLU A 100 1.44 -4.89 7.34
C GLU A 100 0.73 -3.84 8.21
N GLY A 101 -0.53 -3.56 7.92
CA GLY A 101 -1.31 -2.56 8.64
C GLY A 101 -2.71 -3.07 8.99
N THR A 102 -3.21 -2.68 10.16
CA THR A 102 -4.60 -2.87 10.58
C THR A 102 -5.24 -1.56 11.00
N LEU A 103 -6.47 -1.29 10.60
CA LEU A 103 -7.26 -0.13 11.01
C LEU A 103 -8.44 -0.58 11.87
N ASP A 104 -8.44 -0.18 13.14
CA ASP A 104 -9.50 -0.50 14.09
C ASP A 104 -9.94 0.78 14.82
N ASP A 105 -11.23 1.12 14.76
CA ASP A 105 -11.82 2.31 15.39
C ASP A 105 -11.00 3.61 15.29
N GLY A 106 -10.52 3.91 14.08
CA GLY A 106 -9.73 5.12 13.80
C GLY A 106 -8.26 5.05 14.25
N THR A 107 -7.81 3.90 14.77
CA THR A 107 -6.41 3.63 15.09
C THR A 107 -5.81 2.69 14.06
N ALA A 108 -4.82 3.18 13.31
CA ALA A 108 -4.04 2.34 12.41
C ALA A 108 -2.79 1.82 13.13
N THR A 109 -2.59 0.51 13.14
CA THR A 109 -1.40 -0.16 13.68
C THR A 109 -0.63 -0.79 12.55
N TYR A 110 0.65 -0.43 12.42
CA TYR A 110 1.56 -1.00 11.44
C TYR A 110 2.57 -1.89 12.13
N SER A 111 2.93 -3.01 11.50
CA SER A 111 3.89 -3.98 12.02
C SER A 111 4.93 -4.32 10.96
N ILE A 112 6.20 -4.12 11.30
CA ILE A 112 7.34 -4.31 10.40
C ILE A 112 8.06 -5.61 10.79
N THR A 113 8.41 -6.42 9.81
CA THR A 113 9.23 -7.62 9.97
C THR A 113 10.41 -7.58 9.02
N LEU A 114 11.56 -8.02 9.51
CA LEU A 114 12.81 -8.14 8.77
C LEU A 114 13.16 -9.62 8.59
N LYS A 115 13.66 -9.98 7.41
CA LYS A 115 14.17 -11.33 7.12
C LYS A 115 15.53 -11.25 6.44
N ASN A 116 16.56 -11.74 7.11
CA ASN A 116 17.89 -11.85 6.54
C ASN A 116 17.99 -13.16 5.76
N SER A 117 17.99 -13.08 4.43
CA SER A 117 18.15 -14.26 3.57
C SER A 117 19.59 -14.49 3.13
N SER A 118 20.54 -13.71 3.67
CA SER A 118 21.97 -13.84 3.37
C SER A 118 22.65 -14.86 4.28
N SER A 119 23.88 -15.24 3.91
CA SER A 119 24.75 -16.11 4.70
C SER A 119 25.54 -15.39 5.80
N SER A 120 25.35 -14.08 5.97
CA SER A 120 26.08 -13.24 6.93
C SER A 120 25.12 -12.52 7.86
N ASP A 121 25.56 -12.20 9.07
CA ASP A 121 24.80 -11.36 9.99
C ASP A 121 24.67 -9.95 9.42
N VAL A 122 23.48 -9.37 9.54
CA VAL A 122 23.24 -7.95 9.28
C VAL A 122 23.18 -7.22 10.61
N ALA A 123 23.90 -6.12 10.77
CA ALA A 123 24.03 -5.42 12.06
C ALA A 123 24.05 -3.90 11.92
N ASP A 124 23.89 -3.22 13.06
CA ASP A 124 23.79 -1.77 13.18
C ASP A 124 22.62 -1.21 12.37
N ILE A 125 21.43 -1.71 12.70
CA ILE A 125 20.24 -1.58 11.88
C ILE A 125 19.38 -0.42 12.37
N PHE A 126 19.06 0.51 11.48
CA PHE A 126 18.02 1.49 11.65
C PHE A 126 16.76 1.04 10.92
N ILE A 127 15.61 1.06 11.60
CA ILE A 127 14.31 0.66 11.03
C ILE A 127 13.34 1.80 11.20
N ALA A 128 12.51 2.07 10.21
CA ALA A 128 11.45 3.05 10.36
C ALA A 128 10.22 2.72 9.52
N GLY A 129 9.04 3.01 10.08
CA GLY A 129 7.76 2.95 9.38
C GLY A 129 7.15 4.34 9.27
N THR A 130 6.65 4.70 8.09
CA THR A 130 6.07 6.03 7.85
C THR A 130 4.81 6.26 8.66
N VAL A 131 4.68 7.46 9.21
CA VAL A 131 3.48 8.00 9.85
C VAL A 131 2.77 8.86 8.80
N PRO A 132 1.62 8.41 8.25
CA PRO A 132 0.95 9.10 7.16
C PRO A 132 0.58 10.55 7.51
N SER A 133 0.65 11.44 6.51
CA SER A 133 0.28 12.84 6.69
C SER A 133 -1.16 13.00 7.19
N GLY A 134 -1.38 13.89 8.16
CA GLY A 134 -2.69 14.09 8.79
C GLY A 134 -3.01 13.10 9.91
N THR A 135 -2.12 12.14 10.20
CA THR A 135 -2.21 11.25 11.36
C THR A 135 -1.29 11.72 12.49
N SER A 136 -1.49 11.20 13.70
CA SER A 136 -0.59 11.42 14.83
C SER A 136 -0.08 10.10 15.39
N LEU A 137 1.24 10.00 15.64
CA LEU A 137 1.83 8.84 16.27
C LEU A 137 1.31 8.70 17.71
N ILE A 138 0.78 7.52 18.05
CA ILE A 138 0.44 7.14 19.42
C ILE A 138 1.69 6.61 20.13
N GLY A 139 2.41 5.69 19.48
CA GLY A 139 3.66 5.14 20.00
C GLY A 139 3.93 3.73 19.47
N ALA A 140 5.02 3.13 19.94
CA ALA A 140 5.33 1.74 19.66
C ALA A 140 4.42 0.80 20.46
N THR A 141 3.85 -0.21 19.81
CA THR A 141 3.04 -1.27 20.41
C THR A 141 3.79 -2.59 20.55
N ALA A 142 4.85 -2.78 19.75
CA ALA A 142 5.77 -3.89 19.91
C ALA A 142 7.19 -3.47 19.52
N THR A 143 8.18 -3.88 20.32
CA THR A 143 9.60 -3.75 20.01
C THR A 143 10.28 -5.08 20.33
N PRO A 144 10.95 -5.73 19.37
CA PRO A 144 11.63 -6.99 19.59
C PRO A 144 12.76 -6.85 20.62
N ALA A 145 13.13 -7.96 21.26
CA ALA A 145 14.23 -7.97 22.23
C ALA A 145 15.53 -7.43 21.60
N GLY A 146 16.19 -6.50 22.29
CA GLY A 146 17.37 -5.80 21.79
C GLY A 146 17.07 -4.58 20.91
N GLY A 147 15.81 -4.35 20.51
CA GLY A 147 15.40 -3.14 19.81
C GLY A 147 15.17 -1.96 20.75
N ASN A 148 15.44 -0.76 20.24
CA ASN A 148 15.24 0.48 20.96
C ASN A 148 14.40 1.47 20.14
N PHE A 149 13.18 1.76 20.59
CA PHE A 149 12.30 2.71 19.93
C PHE A 149 12.76 4.16 20.14
N GLN A 150 12.98 4.86 19.04
CA GLN A 150 13.47 6.24 19.01
C GLN A 150 12.34 7.28 18.95
N GLY A 151 11.07 6.85 18.99
CA GLY A 151 9.93 7.75 18.82
C GLY A 151 9.74 8.22 17.37
N LEU A 152 9.12 9.38 17.22
CA LEU A 152 8.89 10.01 15.92
C LEU A 152 10.18 10.69 15.43
N GLN A 153 10.77 10.14 14.37
CA GLN A 153 11.87 10.71 13.63
C GLN A 153 11.31 11.25 12.31
N GLY A 154 10.87 12.51 12.33
CA GLY A 154 10.23 13.17 11.19
C GLY A 154 8.82 12.69 10.98
N GLN A 155 8.55 12.09 9.83
CA GLN A 155 7.27 11.43 9.56
C GLN A 155 7.41 9.91 9.64
N ALA A 156 8.26 9.40 10.53
CA ALA A 156 8.42 7.96 10.70
C ALA A 156 8.63 7.57 12.17
N ALA A 157 8.00 6.47 12.57
CA ALA A 157 8.28 5.79 13.83
C ALA A 157 9.55 4.95 13.65
N ALA A 158 10.58 5.17 14.47
CA ALA A 158 11.91 4.61 14.22
C ALA A 158 12.46 3.75 15.36
N TRP A 159 13.31 2.78 15.02
CA TRP A 159 14.03 1.92 15.94
C TRP A 159 15.50 1.80 15.57
N LEU A 160 16.33 1.58 16.59
CA LEU A 160 17.66 1.00 16.44
C LEU A 160 17.60 -0.47 16.82
N PHE A 161 18.24 -1.33 16.04
CA PHE A 161 18.28 -2.76 16.27
C PHE A 161 19.69 -3.31 16.00
N PRO A 162 20.25 -4.12 16.92
CA PRO A 162 21.67 -4.43 16.87
C PRO A 162 22.03 -5.40 15.75
N ARG A 163 21.18 -6.40 15.48
CA ARG A 163 21.54 -7.50 14.57
C ARG A 163 20.35 -8.38 14.16
N VAL A 164 20.31 -8.78 12.88
CA VAL A 164 19.57 -9.94 12.40
C VAL A 164 20.56 -11.01 11.94
N PRO A 165 20.62 -12.19 12.60
CA PRO A 165 21.55 -13.26 12.23
C PRO A 165 21.36 -13.74 10.79
N ALA A 166 22.40 -14.34 10.21
CA ALA A 166 22.31 -15.04 8.92
C ALA A 166 21.12 -16.02 8.89
N GLY A 167 20.28 -15.94 7.87
CA GLY A 167 19.04 -16.74 7.77
C GLY A 167 17.93 -16.40 8.78
N GLY A 168 18.15 -15.44 9.68
CA GLY A 168 17.26 -15.09 10.77
C GLY A 168 16.19 -14.05 10.40
N SER A 169 15.30 -13.78 11.35
CA SER A 169 14.28 -12.74 11.26
C SER A 169 14.23 -11.90 12.52
N ALA A 170 13.73 -10.67 12.40
CA ALA A 170 13.44 -9.79 13.53
C ALA A 170 12.11 -9.08 13.33
N GLY A 171 11.38 -8.86 14.42
CA GLY A 171 10.05 -8.27 14.40
C GLY A 171 9.12 -8.95 15.42
N PRO A 172 7.89 -8.44 15.55
CA PRO A 172 7.40 -7.25 14.87
C PRO A 172 7.92 -5.96 15.53
N PHE A 173 8.31 -4.97 14.72
CA PHE A 173 8.44 -3.58 15.15
C PHE A 173 7.12 -2.89 14.84
N SER A 174 6.30 -2.65 15.85
CA SER A 174 4.93 -2.18 15.66
C SER A 174 4.70 -0.81 16.27
N TYR A 175 3.94 0.02 15.58
CA TYR A 175 3.51 1.34 16.05
C TYR A 175 2.07 1.60 15.66
N SER A 176 1.40 2.41 16.47
CA SER A 176 0.03 2.85 16.20
C SER A 176 -0.01 4.35 15.94
N VAL A 177 -0.91 4.76 15.04
CA VAL A 177 -1.22 6.14 14.72
C VAL A 177 -2.72 6.37 14.84
N ASN A 178 -3.11 7.55 15.31
CA ASN A 178 -4.49 8.00 15.25
C ASN A 178 -4.75 8.58 13.85
N LYS A 179 -5.75 8.02 13.15
CA LYS A 179 -6.14 8.42 11.79
C LYS A 179 -6.59 9.87 11.71
N GLY A 180 -7.26 10.39 12.74
CA GLY A 180 -7.92 11.69 12.69
C GLY A 180 -8.86 11.79 11.46
N SER A 181 -8.67 12.82 10.65
CA SER A 181 -9.41 13.04 9.40
C SER A 181 -8.69 12.50 8.15
N ALA A 182 -7.54 11.84 8.30
CA ALA A 182 -6.78 11.34 7.15
C ALA A 182 -7.55 10.26 6.40
N THR A 183 -7.67 10.41 5.08
CA THR A 183 -8.29 9.42 4.19
C THR A 183 -7.27 8.47 3.58
N ASN A 184 -6.04 8.94 3.36
CA ASN A 184 -4.93 8.15 2.91
C ASN A 184 -4.09 7.67 4.10
N LEU A 185 -4.08 6.36 4.31
CA LEU A 185 -3.30 5.67 5.34
C LEU A 185 -2.20 4.78 4.75
N ALA A 186 -1.80 5.02 3.50
CA ALA A 186 -0.70 4.30 2.90
C ALA A 186 0.59 4.53 3.72
N ALA A 187 1.27 3.44 4.03
CA ALA A 187 2.53 3.46 4.74
C ALA A 187 3.51 2.44 4.14
N HIS A 188 4.80 2.72 4.24
CA HIS A 188 5.85 1.76 3.98
C HIS A 188 6.86 1.73 5.12
N ALA A 189 7.63 0.66 5.18
CA ALA A 189 8.77 0.53 6.05
C ALA A 189 10.06 0.65 5.25
N TRP A 190 11.11 1.10 5.92
CA TRP A 190 12.45 1.03 5.42
C TRP A 190 13.41 0.58 6.51
N VAL A 191 14.51 0.01 6.07
CA VAL A 191 15.58 -0.47 6.93
C VAL A 191 16.91 -0.12 6.30
N HIS A 192 17.86 0.30 7.12
CA HIS A 192 19.22 0.61 6.74
C HIS A 192 20.19 -0.04 7.71
N TRP A 193 21.34 -0.50 7.23
CA TRP A 193 22.33 -1.20 8.03
C TRP A 193 23.74 -0.87 7.56
N LEU A 194 24.73 -1.01 8.44
CA LEU A 194 26.14 -0.69 8.16
C LEU A 194 27.01 -1.93 7.96
N SER A 195 26.60 -3.09 8.48
CA SER A 195 27.34 -4.35 8.39
C SER A 195 26.47 -5.44 7.75
N PRO A 196 27.00 -6.24 6.80
CA PRO A 196 28.42 -6.31 6.37
C PRO A 196 28.83 -5.19 5.41
N SER A 197 27.88 -4.39 4.94
CA SER A 197 28.10 -3.21 4.08
C SER A 197 26.97 -2.21 4.30
N ASP A 198 27.26 -0.93 4.10
CA ASP A 198 26.27 0.15 4.08
C ASP A 198 25.23 -0.10 2.97
N ALA A 199 23.99 -0.38 3.37
CA ALA A 199 22.89 -0.65 2.44
C ALA A 199 21.51 -0.37 3.07
N THR A 200 20.51 -0.27 2.20
CA THR A 200 19.12 0.04 2.56
C THR A 200 18.15 -0.89 1.83
N ALA A 201 17.02 -1.20 2.45
CA ALA A 201 15.87 -1.85 1.81
C ALA A 201 14.57 -1.12 2.18
N VAL A 202 13.59 -1.15 1.27
CA VAL A 202 12.29 -0.49 1.42
C VAL A 202 11.19 -1.51 1.11
N SER A 203 10.10 -1.48 1.85
CA SER A 203 8.94 -2.35 1.59
C SER A 203 8.06 -1.77 0.50
N ALA A 204 7.14 -2.57 -0.04
CA ALA A 204 6.00 -2.02 -0.76
C ALA A 204 5.14 -1.15 0.18
N ASP A 205 4.39 -0.21 -0.40
CA ASP A 205 3.35 0.53 0.31
C ASP A 205 2.22 -0.42 0.72
N VAL A 206 1.63 -0.19 1.89
CA VAL A 206 0.44 -0.89 2.38
C VAL A 206 -0.61 0.08 2.86
N THR A 207 -1.87 -0.25 2.59
CA THR A 207 -3.02 0.38 3.22
C THR A 207 -3.48 -0.53 4.36
N PRO A 208 -3.69 -0.02 5.58
CA PRO A 208 -4.14 -0.84 6.70
C PRO A 208 -5.54 -1.41 6.43
N LEU A 209 -5.70 -2.70 6.72
CA LEU A 209 -6.95 -3.44 6.54
C LEU A 209 -7.78 -3.40 7.82
N THR A 210 -9.09 -3.43 7.73
CA THR A 210 -9.94 -3.70 8.90
C THR A 210 -9.64 -5.10 9.47
N PRO A 211 -9.95 -5.36 10.76
CA PRO A 211 -9.78 -6.69 11.34
C PRO A 211 -10.49 -7.81 10.55
N ALA A 212 -11.67 -7.51 10.01
CA ALA A 212 -12.42 -8.43 9.16
C ALA A 212 -11.70 -8.73 7.85
N GLU A 213 -11.25 -7.71 7.12
CA GLU A 213 -10.49 -7.89 5.87
C GLU A 213 -9.17 -8.65 6.11
N LYS A 214 -8.45 -8.34 7.20
CA LYS A 214 -7.23 -9.08 7.54
C LYS A 214 -7.53 -10.55 7.83
N LEU A 215 -8.59 -10.84 8.59
CA LEU A 215 -8.99 -12.22 8.88
C LEU A 215 -9.31 -12.98 7.59
N ILE A 216 -10.07 -12.37 6.68
CA ILE A 216 -10.40 -12.95 5.38
C ILE A 216 -9.12 -13.21 4.58
N ASN A 217 -8.20 -12.24 4.54
CA ASN A 217 -6.96 -12.35 3.79
C ASN A 217 -6.01 -13.43 4.36
N ASP A 218 -5.90 -13.54 5.67
CA ASP A 218 -4.98 -14.48 6.31
C ASP A 218 -5.54 -15.92 6.33
N LYS A 219 -6.85 -16.07 6.48
CA LYS A 219 -7.48 -17.38 6.74
C LYS A 219 -8.29 -17.92 5.58
N LEU A 220 -8.89 -17.09 4.74
CA LEU A 220 -9.84 -17.52 3.71
C LEU A 220 -9.28 -17.42 2.29
N ASN A 221 -8.27 -16.58 2.05
CA ASN A 221 -7.62 -16.48 0.73
C ASN A 221 -6.61 -17.60 0.43
N LYS A 222 -6.20 -18.39 1.43
CA LYS A 222 -5.34 -19.57 1.23
C LYS A 222 -6.11 -20.84 1.55
N TYR A 223 -5.83 -21.91 0.79
CA TYR A 223 -6.38 -23.23 1.12
C TYR A 223 -5.97 -23.61 2.54
N ASN A 224 -6.95 -23.84 3.41
CA ASN A 224 -6.70 -24.35 4.75
C ASN A 224 -7.84 -25.28 5.19
N ALA A 225 -7.67 -26.57 4.92
CA ALA A 225 -8.66 -27.59 5.27
C ALA A 225 -8.97 -27.71 6.76
N ASN A 226 -8.14 -27.15 7.63
CA ASN A 226 -8.34 -27.17 9.08
C ASN A 226 -9.36 -26.13 9.55
N LEU A 227 -9.80 -25.20 8.69
CA LEU A 227 -10.82 -24.21 9.01
C LEU A 227 -12.21 -24.72 8.57
N ALA A 228 -13.12 -24.89 9.53
CA ALA A 228 -14.46 -25.40 9.26
C ALA A 228 -15.24 -24.55 8.23
N LEU A 229 -15.15 -23.22 8.33
CA LEU A 229 -15.77 -22.30 7.37
C LEU A 229 -15.17 -22.42 5.97
N TRP A 230 -13.87 -22.69 5.86
CA TRP A 230 -13.21 -22.85 4.57
C TRP A 230 -13.79 -24.04 3.79
N ARG A 231 -14.16 -25.12 4.48
CA ARG A 231 -14.73 -26.33 3.85
C ARG A 231 -16.12 -26.13 3.24
N ILE A 232 -16.86 -25.11 3.67
CA ILE A 232 -18.24 -24.85 3.20
C ILE A 232 -18.32 -23.62 2.30
N GLN A 233 -17.34 -22.72 2.36
CA GLN A 233 -17.29 -21.51 1.55
C GLN A 233 -16.77 -21.84 0.15
N PRO A 234 -17.58 -21.71 -0.92
CA PRO A 234 -17.09 -21.97 -2.26
C PRO A 234 -15.94 -21.03 -2.59
N GLY A 235 -14.87 -21.59 -3.16
CA GLY A 235 -13.82 -20.78 -3.77
C GLY A 235 -14.29 -20.15 -5.08
N THR A 236 -13.37 -19.50 -5.79
CA THR A 236 -13.67 -18.90 -7.10
C THR A 236 -14.07 -19.95 -8.15
N ALA A 237 -13.54 -21.18 -8.08
CA ALA A 237 -13.78 -22.20 -9.10
C ALA A 237 -15.26 -22.62 -9.24
N PRO A 238 -15.99 -22.97 -8.16
CA PRO A 238 -17.44 -23.20 -8.26
C PRO A 238 -18.21 -22.02 -8.85
N ARG A 239 -17.83 -20.77 -8.51
CA ARG A 239 -18.45 -19.57 -9.10
C ARG A 239 -18.23 -19.47 -10.61
N MET A 240 -17.05 -19.86 -11.11
CA MET A 240 -16.80 -19.91 -12.55
C MET A 240 -17.68 -20.95 -13.27
N MET A 241 -18.08 -22.03 -12.60
CA MET A 241 -19.04 -23.00 -13.15
C MET A 241 -20.45 -22.40 -13.25
N GLU A 242 -20.91 -21.72 -12.19
CA GLU A 242 -22.19 -20.98 -12.18
C GLU A 242 -22.21 -19.92 -13.29
N LEU A 243 -21.13 -19.15 -13.44
CA LEU A 243 -20.99 -18.17 -14.53
C LEU A 243 -21.09 -18.83 -15.91
N THR A 244 -20.48 -20.00 -16.11
CA THR A 244 -20.55 -20.71 -17.39
C THR A 244 -21.99 -21.14 -17.72
N GLU A 245 -22.75 -21.56 -16.72
CA GLU A 245 -24.17 -21.87 -16.85
C GLU A 245 -24.98 -20.62 -17.26
N HIS A 246 -24.83 -19.52 -16.53
CA HIS A 246 -25.59 -18.30 -16.81
C HIS A 246 -25.25 -17.69 -18.18
N PHE A 247 -23.96 -17.67 -18.57
CA PHE A 247 -23.53 -17.25 -19.90
C PHE A 247 -24.04 -18.17 -21.02
N ASN A 248 -24.23 -19.46 -20.76
CA ASN A 248 -24.86 -20.36 -21.74
C ASN A 248 -26.34 -20.03 -21.91
N GLN A 249 -27.06 -19.88 -20.81
CA GLN A 249 -28.49 -19.65 -20.82
C GLN A 249 -28.85 -18.29 -21.43
N MET A 250 -28.17 -17.21 -21.06
CA MET A 250 -28.41 -15.88 -21.65
C MET A 250 -28.20 -15.86 -23.16
N TRP A 251 -27.18 -16.59 -23.66
CA TRP A 251 -26.89 -16.65 -25.08
C TRP A 251 -28.05 -17.27 -25.84
N PHE A 252 -28.48 -18.47 -25.45
CA PHE A 252 -29.57 -19.14 -26.16
C PHE A 252 -30.92 -18.44 -25.98
N ALA A 253 -31.18 -17.83 -24.83
CA ALA A 253 -32.37 -17.03 -24.60
C ALA A 253 -32.44 -15.82 -25.54
N ALA A 254 -31.36 -15.03 -25.63
CA ALA A 254 -31.29 -13.88 -26.53
C ALA A 254 -31.40 -14.30 -27.99
N GLN A 255 -30.69 -15.36 -28.40
CA GLN A 255 -30.76 -15.89 -29.78
C GLN A 255 -32.17 -16.36 -30.17
N ALA A 256 -32.96 -16.82 -29.20
CA ALA A 256 -34.35 -17.23 -29.40
C ALA A 256 -35.35 -16.09 -29.21
N GLY A 257 -34.90 -14.87 -28.86
CA GLY A 257 -35.74 -13.70 -28.64
C GLY A 257 -36.45 -13.67 -27.28
N ASN A 258 -36.10 -14.57 -26.35
CA ASN A 258 -36.63 -14.57 -25.00
C ASN A 258 -35.82 -13.63 -24.10
N TRP A 259 -36.10 -12.33 -24.24
CA TRP A 259 -35.37 -11.27 -23.56
C TRP A 259 -35.55 -11.29 -22.04
N THR A 260 -36.72 -11.71 -21.55
CA THR A 260 -36.95 -11.89 -20.10
C THR A 260 -36.00 -12.91 -19.50
N PHE A 261 -35.77 -14.03 -20.19
CA PHE A 261 -34.82 -15.03 -19.72
C PHE A 261 -33.38 -14.56 -19.89
N ALA A 262 -33.04 -13.87 -20.98
CA ALA A 262 -31.71 -13.29 -21.15
C ALA A 262 -31.37 -12.28 -20.05
N ASP A 263 -32.30 -11.38 -19.72
CA ASP A 263 -32.16 -10.39 -18.65
C ASP A 263 -32.02 -11.04 -17.27
N PHE A 264 -32.85 -12.04 -16.97
CA PHE A 264 -32.72 -12.81 -15.73
C PHE A 264 -31.33 -13.42 -15.59
N GLU A 265 -30.77 -13.99 -16.65
CA GLU A 265 -29.44 -14.59 -16.63
C GLU A 265 -28.30 -13.56 -16.51
N VAL A 266 -28.47 -12.35 -17.07
CA VAL A 266 -27.54 -11.22 -16.82
C VAL A 266 -27.54 -10.85 -15.33
N TYR A 267 -28.72 -10.73 -14.71
CA TYR A 267 -28.85 -10.51 -13.27
C TYR A 267 -28.20 -11.63 -12.43
N ARG A 268 -28.37 -12.90 -12.84
CA ARG A 268 -27.75 -14.04 -12.14
C ARG A 268 -26.22 -14.03 -12.22
N VAL A 269 -25.65 -13.59 -13.34
CA VAL A 269 -24.20 -13.37 -13.44
C VAL A 269 -23.74 -12.31 -12.43
N ASP A 270 -24.44 -11.18 -12.36
CA ASP A 270 -24.08 -10.10 -11.46
C ASP A 270 -24.05 -10.53 -9.98
N GLU A 271 -25.09 -11.23 -9.53
CA GLU A 271 -25.12 -11.80 -8.16
C GLU A 271 -23.96 -12.77 -7.90
N THR A 272 -23.59 -13.56 -8.92
CA THR A 272 -22.48 -14.52 -8.83
C THR A 272 -21.13 -13.80 -8.73
N VAL A 273 -20.94 -12.72 -9.50
CA VAL A 273 -19.72 -11.90 -9.48
C VAL A 273 -19.58 -11.16 -8.15
N LYS A 274 -20.64 -10.50 -7.67
CA LYS A 274 -20.65 -9.76 -6.39
C LYS A 274 -20.29 -10.62 -5.18
N ALA A 275 -20.60 -11.91 -5.22
CA ALA A 275 -20.25 -12.82 -4.14
C ALA A 275 -18.74 -13.13 -4.07
N ILE A 276 -17.99 -13.01 -5.18
CA ILE A 276 -16.57 -13.38 -5.24
C ILE A 276 -15.69 -12.47 -4.36
N PRO A 277 -15.76 -11.13 -4.43
CA PRO A 277 -14.99 -10.22 -3.58
C PRO A 277 -15.22 -10.44 -2.08
N VAL A 278 -16.44 -10.80 -1.66
CA VAL A 278 -16.77 -11.08 -0.25
C VAL A 278 -15.92 -12.22 0.29
N VAL A 279 -15.75 -13.26 -0.53
CA VAL A 279 -14.99 -14.45 -0.14
C VAL A 279 -13.51 -14.36 -0.48
N ARG A 280 -13.16 -13.57 -1.50
CA ARG A 280 -11.79 -13.39 -2.03
C ARG A 280 -11.53 -11.91 -2.37
N PRO A 281 -11.32 -11.03 -1.37
CA PRO A 281 -11.19 -9.57 -1.58
C PRO A 281 -10.06 -9.20 -2.55
N ALA A 282 -8.96 -9.96 -2.54
CA ALA A 282 -7.84 -9.75 -3.46
C ALA A 282 -8.20 -9.88 -4.96
N ARG A 283 -9.38 -10.42 -5.29
CA ARG A 283 -9.88 -10.53 -6.67
C ARG A 283 -10.81 -9.38 -7.06
N GLU A 284 -11.22 -8.52 -6.13
CA GLU A 284 -12.21 -7.48 -6.35
C GLU A 284 -11.88 -6.58 -7.54
N ALA A 285 -10.70 -5.97 -7.53
CA ALA A 285 -10.28 -5.08 -8.61
C ALA A 285 -10.33 -5.75 -10.00
N ALA A 286 -9.94 -7.01 -10.09
CA ALA A 286 -9.95 -7.76 -11.35
C ALA A 286 -11.37 -8.17 -11.77
N MET A 287 -12.25 -8.49 -10.82
CA MET A 287 -13.65 -8.82 -11.10
C MET A 287 -14.43 -7.58 -11.56
N ASN A 288 -14.31 -6.46 -10.85
CA ASN A 288 -15.03 -5.23 -11.17
C ASN A 288 -14.58 -4.65 -12.52
N ALA A 289 -13.26 -4.60 -12.77
CA ALA A 289 -12.71 -4.09 -14.02
C ALA A 289 -13.18 -4.89 -15.26
N TRP A 290 -13.56 -6.15 -15.07
CA TRP A 290 -14.13 -6.98 -16.13
C TRP A 290 -15.65 -6.85 -16.22
N TRP A 291 -16.36 -7.04 -15.10
CA TRP A 291 -17.80 -7.26 -15.12
C TRP A 291 -18.60 -5.97 -15.24
N GLU A 292 -18.24 -4.89 -14.53
CA GLU A 292 -19.02 -3.63 -14.56
C GLU A 292 -19.27 -3.09 -15.99
N PRO A 293 -18.27 -2.99 -16.88
CA PRO A 293 -18.52 -2.54 -18.25
C PRO A 293 -19.32 -3.56 -19.08
N ALA A 294 -19.05 -4.87 -18.91
CA ALA A 294 -19.75 -5.92 -19.63
C ALA A 294 -21.23 -6.01 -19.23
N GLN A 295 -21.52 -5.85 -17.94
CA GLN A 295 -22.85 -5.82 -17.37
C GLN A 295 -23.67 -4.69 -17.99
N ALA A 296 -23.16 -3.46 -17.93
CA ALA A 296 -23.89 -2.29 -18.44
C ALA A 296 -24.26 -2.44 -19.93
N GLU A 297 -23.38 -3.01 -20.74
CA GLU A 297 -23.64 -3.25 -22.16
C GLU A 297 -24.64 -4.39 -22.39
N LEU A 298 -24.57 -5.46 -21.60
CA LEU A 298 -25.52 -6.57 -21.67
C LEU A 298 -26.92 -6.14 -21.23
N GLU A 299 -27.03 -5.43 -20.10
CA GLU A 299 -28.27 -4.85 -19.57
C GLU A 299 -28.93 -3.91 -20.59
N ALA A 300 -28.17 -2.99 -21.19
CA ALA A 300 -28.69 -2.11 -22.23
C ALA A 300 -29.19 -2.89 -23.46
N ALA A 301 -28.49 -3.96 -23.86
CA ALA A 301 -28.88 -4.76 -25.01
C ALA A 301 -30.12 -5.62 -24.76
N VAL A 302 -30.29 -6.18 -23.56
CA VAL A 302 -31.51 -6.94 -23.21
C VAL A 302 -32.71 -6.01 -23.00
N GLU A 303 -32.51 -4.82 -22.43
CA GLU A 303 -33.57 -3.80 -22.27
C GLU A 303 -34.09 -3.32 -23.64
N THR A 304 -33.17 -3.05 -24.58
CA THR A 304 -33.51 -2.62 -25.94
C THR A 304 -33.84 -3.77 -26.89
N GLN A 305 -33.68 -5.02 -26.44
CA GLN A 305 -33.91 -6.23 -27.22
C GLN A 305 -33.10 -6.27 -28.54
N ASP A 306 -31.92 -5.67 -28.52
CA ASP A 306 -31.04 -5.57 -29.69
C ASP A 306 -30.08 -6.76 -29.72
N LEU A 307 -30.40 -7.75 -30.56
CA LEU A 307 -29.58 -8.95 -30.72
C LEU A 307 -28.16 -8.66 -31.24
N THR A 308 -27.98 -7.62 -32.04
CA THR A 308 -26.66 -7.25 -32.55
C THR A 308 -25.82 -6.65 -31.44
N ALA A 309 -26.39 -5.72 -30.67
CA ALA A 309 -25.73 -5.13 -29.51
C ALA A 309 -25.42 -6.20 -28.45
N PHE A 310 -26.37 -7.10 -28.17
CA PHE A 310 -26.20 -8.20 -27.22
C PHE A 310 -25.05 -9.11 -27.63
N THR A 311 -25.00 -9.52 -28.90
CA THR A 311 -23.94 -10.39 -29.42
C THR A 311 -22.55 -9.75 -29.23
N GLN A 312 -22.43 -8.45 -29.45
CA GLN A 312 -21.17 -7.73 -29.26
C GLN A 312 -20.79 -7.59 -27.78
N ALA A 313 -21.75 -7.27 -26.91
CA ALA A 313 -21.55 -7.18 -25.46
C ALA A 313 -21.12 -8.54 -24.89
N TYR A 314 -21.78 -9.62 -25.31
CA TYR A 314 -21.46 -10.99 -24.96
C TYR A 314 -20.02 -11.37 -25.34
N ASP A 315 -19.59 -11.05 -26.57
CA ASP A 315 -18.21 -11.31 -27.00
C ASP A 315 -17.18 -10.55 -26.17
N ARG A 316 -17.45 -9.29 -25.84
CA ARG A 316 -16.57 -8.49 -24.98
C ARG A 316 -16.49 -9.08 -23.58
N ALA A 317 -17.62 -9.52 -23.03
CA ALA A 317 -17.67 -10.21 -21.75
C ALA A 317 -16.82 -11.51 -21.79
N VAL A 318 -16.95 -12.34 -22.83
CA VAL A 318 -16.13 -13.55 -23.04
C VAL A 318 -14.64 -13.23 -23.20
N ALA A 319 -14.29 -12.17 -23.93
CA ALA A 319 -12.90 -11.71 -24.05
C ALA A 319 -12.32 -11.28 -22.69
N GLY A 320 -13.15 -10.65 -21.85
CA GLY A 320 -12.82 -10.32 -20.47
C GLY A 320 -12.59 -11.55 -19.59
N CYS A 321 -13.47 -12.57 -19.67
CA CYS A 321 -13.27 -13.86 -18.99
C CYS A 321 -11.88 -14.43 -19.33
N ASN A 322 -11.56 -14.47 -20.63
CA ASN A 322 -10.31 -15.02 -21.13
C ASN A 322 -9.09 -14.20 -20.69
N SER A 323 -9.19 -12.88 -20.61
CA SER A 323 -8.12 -12.01 -20.09
C SER A 323 -7.81 -12.33 -18.62
N CYS A 324 -8.85 -12.53 -17.80
CA CYS A 324 -8.68 -12.95 -16.41
C CYS A 324 -8.04 -14.35 -16.30
N HIS A 325 -8.46 -15.31 -17.13
CA HIS A 325 -7.88 -16.67 -17.15
C HIS A 325 -6.40 -16.67 -17.54
N VAL A 326 -5.99 -15.86 -18.51
CA VAL A 326 -4.58 -15.73 -18.92
C VAL A 326 -3.71 -15.17 -17.80
N ALA A 327 -4.24 -14.18 -17.05
CA ALA A 327 -3.52 -13.55 -15.95
C ALA A 327 -3.55 -14.37 -14.63
N SER A 328 -4.42 -15.38 -14.54
CA SER A 328 -4.70 -16.07 -13.28
C SER A 328 -4.02 -17.43 -13.14
N THR A 329 -3.65 -17.72 -11.90
CA THR A 329 -3.31 -19.06 -11.41
C THR A 329 -4.26 -19.47 -10.29
N GLY A 330 -4.57 -20.75 -10.16
CA GLY A 330 -5.41 -21.31 -9.09
C GLY A 330 -4.87 -22.66 -8.61
N GLY A 331 -4.68 -22.84 -7.30
CA GLY A 331 -4.22 -24.11 -6.72
C GLY A 331 -2.84 -24.57 -7.21
N GLY A 332 -1.97 -23.65 -7.67
CA GLY A 332 -0.69 -23.98 -8.30
C GLY A 332 -0.77 -24.31 -9.79
N ILE A 333 -1.95 -24.19 -10.40
CA ILE A 333 -2.19 -24.48 -11.82
C ILE A 333 -2.41 -23.16 -12.58
N SER A 334 -1.83 -23.05 -13.78
CA SER A 334 -2.09 -21.93 -14.69
C SER A 334 -3.44 -22.10 -15.38
N LEU A 335 -4.25 -21.03 -15.42
CA LEU A 335 -5.55 -21.03 -16.12
C LEU A 335 -5.44 -20.59 -17.59
N LYS A 336 -4.24 -20.31 -18.10
CA LYS A 336 -4.01 -19.82 -19.47
C LYS A 336 -4.57 -20.73 -20.56
N GLY A 337 -4.70 -22.03 -20.29
CA GLY A 337 -5.29 -23.00 -21.21
C GLY A 337 -6.82 -23.02 -21.22
N VAL A 338 -7.48 -22.39 -20.26
CA VAL A 338 -8.95 -22.36 -20.13
C VAL A 338 -9.49 -21.21 -20.98
N LYS A 339 -9.86 -21.51 -22.23
CA LYS A 339 -10.49 -20.56 -23.14
C LYS A 339 -12.00 -20.76 -23.22
N VAL A 340 -12.74 -19.72 -22.91
CA VAL A 340 -14.18 -19.61 -23.10
C VAL A 340 -14.46 -19.18 -24.53
N THR A 341 -15.41 -19.82 -25.18
CA THR A 341 -15.93 -19.48 -26.50
C THR A 341 -17.45 -19.38 -26.44
N ARG A 342 -18.07 -18.82 -27.48
CA ARG A 342 -19.53 -18.90 -27.62
C ARG A 342 -19.98 -20.36 -27.55
N PRO A 343 -21.05 -20.65 -26.81
CA PRO A 343 -21.60 -21.99 -26.79
C PRO A 343 -22.26 -22.31 -28.14
N THR A 344 -22.09 -23.53 -28.61
CA THR A 344 -22.70 -24.03 -29.84
C THR A 344 -23.92 -24.91 -29.57
N THR A 345 -24.07 -25.39 -28.33
CA THR A 345 -25.23 -26.17 -27.87
C THR A 345 -25.65 -25.73 -26.47
N PRO A 346 -26.97 -25.70 -26.17
CA PRO A 346 -27.46 -25.46 -24.81
C PRO A 346 -26.94 -26.52 -23.84
N LEU A 347 -26.57 -26.11 -22.63
CA LEU A 347 -26.17 -27.03 -21.56
C LEU A 347 -27.36 -27.83 -21.02
N PHE A 348 -28.56 -27.24 -21.03
CA PHE A 348 -29.76 -27.84 -20.47
C PHE A 348 -30.80 -28.08 -21.56
N SER A 349 -31.07 -29.35 -21.85
CA SER A 349 -32.06 -29.75 -22.86
C SER A 349 -33.52 -29.62 -22.39
N ASN A 350 -33.73 -29.31 -21.10
CA ASN A 350 -35.03 -29.19 -20.46
C ASN A 350 -35.45 -27.73 -20.22
N LEU A 351 -34.76 -26.77 -20.82
CA LEU A 351 -35.13 -25.35 -20.80
C LEU A 351 -35.68 -24.95 -22.17
N ASP A 352 -36.83 -24.29 -22.17
CA ASP A 352 -37.40 -23.68 -23.37
C ASP A 352 -36.88 -22.24 -23.51
N TYR A 353 -35.95 -22.05 -24.44
CA TYR A 353 -35.33 -20.75 -24.68
C TYR A 353 -36.22 -19.82 -25.50
N SER A 354 -37.31 -20.30 -26.12
CA SER A 354 -38.19 -19.46 -26.95
C SER A 354 -39.21 -18.65 -26.17
N GLY A 355 -39.55 -19.08 -24.95
CA GLY A 355 -40.27 -18.25 -23.98
C GLY A 355 -41.72 -17.89 -24.34
N ASN A 356 -42.45 -18.79 -25.02
CA ASN A 356 -43.83 -18.63 -25.50
C ASN A 356 -44.68 -17.52 -24.87
#